data_AF-A0A9D9D6I9-F1
#
_entry.id   AF-A0A9D9D6I9-F1
#
_cell.length_a   1.000
_cell.length_b   1.000
_cell.length_c   1.000
_cell.angle_alpha   90.00
_cell.angle_beta   90.00
_cell.angle_gamma   90.00
#
_symmetry.space_group_name_H-M   'P 1'
#
loop_
_entity.id
_entity.type
_entity.pdbx_description
1 polymer ?
#
loop_
_entity_poly.entity_id
_entity_poly.type
_entity_poly.pdbx_seq_one_letter_code
_entity_poly.pdbx_strand_id
1 'polypeptide(L)'
;MIFSKSERPFGIQIFGNDPTTISEAAIILYENYKPNIIDINMGCPVKKVFKKGAGAALLKDIEKAYKICYKTAKNAPASVTVKARIGWDYKNIIAEEFIKAITSCVHEVTDVDFPKGKIALRQLQNEDCNVQKSNLFLSTF
;
A
#
# COMPACT_ATOMS: atom_id res chain seq x y z
N MET A 1 -19.38 -1.00 -12.85
CA MET A 1 -19.69 -0.14 -11.69
C MET A 1 -20.10 1.22 -12.22
N ILE A 2 -20.99 1.96 -11.56
CA ILE A 2 -21.29 3.35 -11.90
C ILE A 2 -21.24 4.13 -10.58
N PHE A 3 -20.41 5.17 -10.53
CA PHE A 3 -20.25 6.01 -9.34
C PHE A 3 -21.02 7.32 -9.55
N SER A 4 -21.88 7.65 -8.59
CA SER A 4 -22.68 8.86 -8.54
C SER A 4 -21.82 10.09 -8.22
N LYS A 5 -22.34 11.30 -8.51
CA LYS A 5 -21.63 12.54 -8.17
C LYS A 5 -21.39 12.70 -6.66
N SER A 6 -22.31 12.19 -5.83
CA SER A 6 -22.21 12.23 -4.37
C SER A 6 -21.10 11.35 -3.79
N GLU A 7 -20.61 10.37 -4.55
CA GLU A 7 -19.49 9.52 -4.12
C GLU A 7 -18.12 10.15 -4.43
N ARG A 8 -18.07 11.32 -5.09
CA ARG A 8 -16.81 12.01 -5.39
C ARG A 8 -16.37 12.90 -4.22
N PRO A 9 -15.07 12.92 -3.87
CA PRO A 9 -13.99 12.16 -4.48
C PRO A 9 -14.00 10.68 -4.05
N PHE A 10 -13.67 9.78 -4.98
CA PHE A 10 -13.47 8.36 -4.66
C PHE A 10 -12.13 7.84 -5.17
N GLY A 11 -11.62 6.85 -4.46
CA GLY A 11 -10.46 6.06 -4.87
C GLY A 11 -10.86 4.64 -5.25
N ILE A 12 -10.06 4.00 -6.11
CA ILE A 12 -10.12 2.56 -6.33
C ILE A 12 -8.82 1.94 -5.84
N GLN A 13 -8.95 0.96 -4.95
CA GLN A 13 -7.81 0.20 -4.46
C GLN A 13 -7.52 -1.00 -5.35
N ILE A 14 -6.26 -1.16 -5.77
CA ILE A 14 -5.76 -2.28 -6.57
C ILE A 14 -4.63 -3.02 -5.84
N PHE A 15 -4.42 -4.28 -6.19
CA PHE A 15 -3.33 -5.08 -5.64
C PHE A 15 -2.76 -6.02 -6.70
N GLY A 16 -1.46 -6.31 -6.59
CA GLY A 16 -0.74 -7.26 -7.43
C GLY A 16 0.75 -7.17 -7.17
N ASN A 17 1.55 -7.83 -8.00
CA ASN A 17 3.00 -7.93 -7.81
C ASN A 17 3.81 -7.58 -9.08
N ASP A 18 3.14 -7.28 -10.19
CA ASP A 18 3.76 -6.98 -11.47
C ASP A 18 3.55 -5.48 -11.82
N PRO A 19 4.64 -4.70 -11.99
CA PRO A 19 4.55 -3.28 -12.29
C PRO A 19 3.74 -2.95 -13.55
N THR A 20 3.83 -3.79 -14.60
CA THR A 20 3.14 -3.56 -15.87
C THR A 20 1.64 -3.73 -15.69
N THR A 21 1.23 -4.86 -15.14
CA THR A 21 -0.16 -5.21 -14.88
C THR A 21 -0.85 -4.16 -14.00
N ILE A 22 -0.19 -3.68 -12.95
CA ILE A 22 -0.79 -2.69 -12.03
C ILE A 22 -0.93 -1.33 -12.69
N SER A 23 0.07 -0.90 -13.47
CA SER A 23 0.02 0.33 -14.24
C SER A 23 -1.09 0.30 -15.29
N GLU A 24 -1.22 -0.78 -16.05
CA GLU A 24 -2.29 -0.99 -17.04
C GLU A 24 -3.66 -1.01 -16.38
N ALA A 25 -3.80 -1.70 -15.24
CA ALA A 25 -5.04 -1.70 -14.48
C ALA A 25 -5.44 -0.29 -14.05
N ALA A 26 -4.50 0.55 -13.60
CA ALA A 26 -4.79 1.93 -13.23
C ALA A 26 -5.30 2.77 -14.41
N ILE A 27 -4.74 2.59 -15.61
CA ILE A 27 -5.21 3.25 -16.85
C ILE A 27 -6.64 2.81 -17.18
N ILE A 28 -6.89 1.49 -17.22
CA ILE A 28 -8.21 0.93 -17.52
C ILE A 28 -9.26 1.42 -16.51
N LEU A 29 -8.92 1.46 -15.22
CA LEU A 29 -9.81 1.98 -14.18
C LEU A 29 -10.09 3.47 -14.37
N TYR A 30 -9.09 4.24 -14.78
CA TYR A 30 -9.28 5.66 -15.07
C TYR A 30 -10.18 5.89 -16.29
N GLU A 31 -10.00 5.12 -17.36
CA GLU A 31 -10.82 5.23 -18.56
C GLU A 31 -12.29 4.94 -18.28
N ASN A 32 -12.56 3.89 -17.50
CA ASN A 32 -13.92 3.43 -17.22
C ASN A 32 -14.64 4.22 -16.12
N TYR A 33 -13.92 4.68 -15.09
CA TYR A 33 -14.56 5.20 -13.87
C TYR A 33 -14.15 6.63 -13.50
N LYS A 34 -13.02 7.13 -14.00
CA LYS A 34 -12.46 8.44 -13.63
C LYS A 34 -12.35 8.61 -12.10
N PRO A 35 -11.69 7.70 -11.36
CA PRO A 35 -11.45 7.87 -9.93
C PRO A 35 -10.52 9.07 -9.70
N ASN A 36 -10.61 9.67 -8.52
CA ASN A 36 -9.69 10.70 -8.08
C ASN A 36 -8.36 10.09 -7.60
N ILE A 37 -8.44 8.88 -7.03
CA ILE A 37 -7.30 8.20 -6.42
C ILE A 37 -7.19 6.77 -6.96
N ILE A 38 -5.97 6.34 -7.28
CA ILE A 38 -5.61 4.94 -7.43
C ILE A 38 -4.75 4.56 -6.23
N ASP A 39 -5.30 3.71 -5.36
CA ASP A 39 -4.62 3.28 -4.14
C ASP A 39 -4.00 1.89 -4.33
N ILE A 40 -2.70 1.74 -4.10
CA ILE A 40 -2.00 0.46 -4.25
C ILE A 40 -1.92 -0.22 -2.89
N ASN A 41 -2.55 -1.38 -2.76
CA ASN A 41 -2.51 -2.17 -1.54
C ASN A 41 -1.16 -2.89 -1.40
N MET A 42 -0.34 -2.41 -0.46
CA MET A 42 0.90 -3.04 -0.02
C MET A 42 0.83 -3.48 1.45
N GLY A 43 -0.38 -3.67 1.98
CA GLY A 43 -0.62 -3.95 3.41
C GLY A 43 -1.38 -5.24 3.71
N CYS A 44 -2.00 -5.90 2.74
CA CYS A 44 -2.84 -7.08 3.00
C CYS A 44 -1.99 -8.30 3.46
N PRO A 45 -2.24 -8.87 4.66
CA PRO A 45 -1.49 -10.03 5.17
C PRO A 45 -2.14 -11.38 4.80
N VAL A 46 -3.26 -11.38 4.06
CA VAL A 46 -4.01 -12.60 3.75
C VAL A 46 -3.13 -13.59 2.98
N LYS A 47 -3.02 -14.83 3.47
CA LYS A 47 -2.13 -15.87 2.93
C LYS A 47 -2.21 -16.01 1.40
N LYS A 48 -3.41 -15.92 0.81
CA LYS A 48 -3.62 -16.03 -0.65
C LYS A 48 -2.98 -14.87 -1.43
N VAL A 49 -3.01 -13.66 -0.89
CA VAL A 49 -2.40 -12.46 -1.49
C VAL A 49 -0.89 -12.47 -1.24
N PHE A 50 -0.50 -12.75 0.00
CA PHE A 50 0.90 -12.78 0.43
C PHE A 50 1.73 -13.83 -0.35
N LYS A 51 1.20 -15.06 -0.53
CA LYS A 51 1.88 -16.12 -1.31
C LYS A 51 2.07 -15.76 -2.78
N LYS A 52 1.28 -14.84 -3.31
CA LYS A 52 1.45 -14.31 -4.68
C LYS A 52 2.44 -13.15 -4.74
N GLY A 53 3.09 -12.77 -3.63
CA GLY A 53 4.03 -11.66 -3.61
C GLY A 53 3.36 -10.28 -3.68
N ALA A 54 2.07 -10.18 -3.36
CA ALA A 54 1.32 -8.92 -3.33
C ALA A 54 0.95 -8.53 -1.88
N GLY A 55 0.37 -7.34 -1.70
CA GLY A 55 0.02 -6.85 -0.36
C GLY A 55 1.26 -6.66 0.49
N ALA A 56 1.21 -7.08 1.76
CA ALA A 56 2.34 -6.94 2.69
C ALA A 56 3.61 -7.70 2.25
N ALA A 57 3.52 -8.65 1.31
CA ALA A 57 4.70 -9.33 0.77
C ALA A 57 5.61 -8.41 -0.05
N LEU A 58 5.08 -7.30 -0.59
CA LEU A 58 5.88 -6.30 -1.33
C LEU A 58 6.85 -5.55 -0.41
N LEU A 59 6.58 -5.51 0.89
CA LEU A 59 7.48 -4.93 1.89
C LEU A 59 8.80 -5.71 2.02
N LYS A 60 8.86 -6.95 1.52
CA LYS A 60 10.09 -7.77 1.48
C LYS A 60 11.02 -7.41 0.31
N ASP A 61 10.52 -6.63 -0.65
CA ASP A 61 11.19 -6.29 -1.91
C ASP A 61 10.85 -4.85 -2.28
N ILE A 62 11.55 -3.91 -1.62
CA ILE A 62 11.35 -2.47 -1.75
C ILE A 62 11.60 -2.02 -3.20
N GLU A 63 12.56 -2.64 -3.89
CA GLU A 63 12.84 -2.34 -5.31
C GLU A 63 11.64 -2.66 -6.20
N LYS A 64 11.02 -3.83 -6.02
CA LYS A 64 9.79 -4.20 -6.73
C LYS A 64 8.64 -3.26 -6.36
N ALA A 65 8.45 -2.95 -5.08
CA ALA A 65 7.43 -2.01 -4.64
C ALA A 65 7.61 -0.63 -5.31
N TYR A 66 8.83 -0.10 -5.33
CA TYR A 66 9.17 1.13 -6.02
C TYR A 66 8.85 1.06 -7.52
N LYS A 67 9.22 -0.02 -8.21
CA LYS A 67 8.91 -0.19 -9.65
C LYS A 67 7.40 -0.17 -9.91
N ILE A 68 6.60 -0.80 -9.04
CA ILE A 68 5.14 -0.77 -9.12
C ILE A 68 4.63 0.67 -8.94
N CYS A 69 5.05 1.36 -7.87
CA CYS A 69 4.64 2.73 -7.59
C CYS A 69 5.02 3.69 -8.73
N TYR A 70 6.30 3.69 -9.13
CA TYR A 70 6.84 4.55 -10.17
C TYR A 70 6.11 4.36 -11.50
N LYS A 71 5.98 3.12 -11.96
CA LYS A 71 5.32 2.83 -13.25
C LYS A 71 3.83 3.17 -13.23
N THR A 72 3.17 2.99 -12.08
CA THR A 72 1.76 3.34 -11.92
C THR A 72 1.58 4.86 -11.90
N ALA A 73 2.33 5.59 -11.07
CA ALA A 73 2.25 7.05 -10.96
C ALA A 73 2.66 7.77 -12.25
N LYS A 74 3.60 7.21 -13.01
CA LYS A 74 4.00 7.75 -14.31
C LYS A 74 2.89 7.71 -15.36
N ASN A 75 2.02 6.70 -15.31
CA ASN A 75 1.06 6.43 -16.38
C ASN A 75 -0.40 6.69 -15.98
N ALA A 76 -0.73 6.59 -14.69
CA ALA A 76 -2.09 6.78 -14.19
C ALA A 76 -2.45 8.28 -14.20
N PRO A 77 -3.58 8.68 -14.82
CA PRO A 77 -4.00 10.08 -14.78
C PRO A 77 -4.60 10.54 -13.44
N ALA A 78 -4.85 9.61 -12.51
CA ALA A 78 -5.33 9.90 -11.15
C ALA A 78 -4.17 9.96 -10.15
N SER A 79 -4.41 10.59 -8.99
CA SER A 79 -3.42 10.59 -7.90
C SER A 79 -3.16 9.17 -7.42
N VAL A 80 -1.89 8.79 -7.34
CA VAL A 80 -1.48 7.47 -6.84
C VAL A 80 -1.09 7.55 -5.38
N THR A 81 -1.71 6.72 -4.54
CA THR A 81 -1.41 6.54 -3.12
C THR A 81 -1.05 5.10 -2.82
N VAL A 82 -0.41 4.86 -1.68
CA VAL A 82 -0.06 3.50 -1.23
C VAL A 82 -0.56 3.27 0.18
N LYS A 83 -1.40 2.26 0.35
CA LYS A 83 -1.79 1.77 1.66
C LYS A 83 -0.82 0.65 2.08
N ALA A 84 0.06 0.94 3.03
CA ALA A 84 1.09 0.02 3.48
C ALA A 84 0.83 -0.50 4.90
N ARG A 85 1.84 -1.12 5.52
CA ARG A 85 1.95 -1.41 6.95
C ARG A 85 3.36 -1.04 7.38
N ILE A 86 3.65 -1.07 8.67
CA ILE A 86 5.03 -0.83 9.14
C ILE A 86 6.04 -1.90 8.69
N GLY A 87 5.54 -3.06 8.25
CA GLY A 87 6.34 -4.26 8.00
C GLY A 87 5.44 -5.43 7.58
N TRP A 88 6.05 -6.56 7.24
CA TRP A 88 5.29 -7.77 6.86
C TRP A 88 5.00 -8.71 8.04
N ASP A 89 5.76 -8.58 9.13
CA ASP A 89 5.52 -9.21 10.44
C ASP A 89 6.18 -8.38 11.57
N TYR A 90 6.09 -8.84 12.82
CA TYR A 90 6.61 -8.12 13.99
C TYR A 90 8.13 -8.05 14.08
N LYS A 91 8.83 -8.97 13.44
CA LYS A 91 10.30 -9.02 13.45
C LYS A 91 10.89 -8.20 12.31
N ASN A 92 10.07 -7.83 11.33
CA ASN A 92 10.49 -7.21 10.10
C ASN A 92 9.73 -5.91 9.86
N ILE A 93 10.14 -4.88 10.62
CA ILE A 93 9.61 -3.51 10.52
C ILE A 93 10.55 -2.71 9.61
N ILE A 94 10.02 -2.20 8.50
CA ILE A 94 10.79 -1.54 7.42
C ILE A 94 10.14 -0.22 6.95
N ALA A 95 9.15 0.26 7.70
CA ALA A 95 8.30 1.41 7.34
C ALA A 95 9.09 2.62 6.84
N GLU A 96 10.13 3.02 7.58
CA GLU A 96 10.91 4.21 7.27
C GLU A 96 11.66 4.07 5.94
N GLU A 97 12.36 2.95 5.73
CA GLU A 97 13.08 2.66 4.49
C GLU A 97 12.13 2.60 3.29
N PHE A 98 10.99 1.92 3.47
CA PHE A 98 9.97 1.79 2.44
C PHE A 98 9.36 3.13 2.05
N ILE A 99 8.93 3.94 3.03
CA ILE A 99 8.34 5.26 2.76
C ILE A 99 9.34 6.15 2.03
N LYS A 100 10.60 6.20 2.49
CA LYS A 100 11.66 6.97 1.80
C LYS A 100 11.83 6.52 0.35
N ALA A 101 11.79 5.22 0.08
CA ALA A 101 11.94 4.70 -1.27
C ALA A 101 10.81 5.16 -2.21
N ILE A 102 9.55 5.10 -1.76
CA ILE A 102 8.40 5.31 -2.65
C ILE A 102 7.85 6.75 -2.65
N THR A 103 8.11 7.56 -1.62
CA THR A 103 7.54 8.92 -1.50
C THR A 103 7.97 9.86 -2.64
N SER A 104 9.08 9.56 -3.32
CA SER A 104 9.52 10.29 -4.52
C SER A 104 8.60 10.12 -5.73
N CYS A 105 7.72 9.12 -5.73
CA CYS A 105 6.88 8.78 -6.87
C CYS A 105 5.38 8.65 -6.57
N VAL A 106 4.95 8.70 -5.30
CA VAL A 106 3.53 8.63 -4.93
C VAL A 106 3.12 9.87 -4.16
N HIS A 107 1.82 10.17 -4.16
CA HIS A 107 1.29 11.37 -3.51
C HIS A 107 1.20 11.21 -1.99
N GLU A 108 0.92 9.99 -1.52
CA GLU A 108 0.75 9.71 -0.11
C GLU A 108 0.98 8.22 0.20
N VAL A 109 1.44 7.95 1.43
CA VAL A 109 1.47 6.60 2.02
C VAL A 109 0.58 6.59 3.26
N THR A 110 -0.43 5.72 3.28
CA THR A 110 -1.47 5.68 4.33
C THR A 110 -1.43 4.36 5.11
N ASP A 111 -2.10 4.38 6.27
CA ASP A 111 -2.32 3.24 7.17
C ASP A 111 -1.07 2.45 7.56
N VAL A 112 -0.04 3.16 8.02
CA VAL A 112 1.22 2.55 8.44
C VAL A 112 1.08 1.93 9.84
N ASP A 113 0.29 0.86 9.91
CA ASP A 113 -0.07 0.12 11.12
C ASP A 113 0.62 -1.25 11.22
N PHE A 114 0.62 -1.85 12.42
CA PHE A 114 1.00 -3.25 12.62
C PHE A 114 0.12 -4.24 11.84
N PRO A 115 0.65 -5.38 11.35
CA PRO A 115 -0.15 -6.45 10.75
C PRO A 115 -1.25 -6.99 11.67
N LYS A 116 -2.52 -6.66 11.41
CA LYS A 116 -3.66 -7.22 12.16
C LYS A 116 -4.01 -8.64 11.67
N GLY A 117 -4.07 -9.64 12.57
CA GLY A 117 -4.50 -11.03 12.29
C GLY A 117 -4.16 -12.05 13.41
N LYS A 118 -4.76 -13.26 13.43
CA LYS A 118 -4.50 -14.26 14.50
C LYS A 118 -3.04 -14.73 14.64
N ILE A 119 -2.25 -14.65 13.56
CA ILE A 119 -0.80 -14.94 13.58
C ILE A 119 -0.06 -13.88 14.42
N ALA A 120 -0.64 -12.69 14.51
CA ALA A 120 -0.10 -11.49 15.13
C ALA A 120 -0.30 -11.44 16.65
N LEU A 121 -1.49 -11.84 17.11
CA LEU A 121 -1.87 -11.81 18.53
C LEU A 121 -1.10 -12.81 19.40
N ARG A 122 -0.64 -13.95 18.83
CA ARG A 122 0.13 -14.96 19.56
C ARG A 122 1.56 -14.54 19.87
N GLN A 123 2.12 -13.56 19.14
CA GLN A 123 3.49 -13.08 19.34
C GLN A 123 3.56 -11.84 20.24
N LEU A 124 2.43 -11.15 20.44
CA LEU A 124 2.32 -9.97 21.30
C LEU A 124 2.16 -10.28 22.81
N GLN A 125 2.00 -11.55 23.18
CA GLN A 125 1.96 -11.96 24.60
C GLN A 125 3.35 -12.15 25.21
N ASN A 126 4.41 -12.03 24.40
CA ASN A 126 5.78 -11.96 24.90
C ASN A 126 6.26 -10.52 24.68
N GLU A 127 6.21 -9.75 25.76
CA GLU A 127 6.56 -8.35 25.88
C GLU A 127 8.01 -8.12 25.42
N ASP A 128 8.22 -7.27 24.39
CA ASP A 128 9.53 -6.63 24.09
C ASP A 128 9.50 -5.66 22.86
N CYS A 129 8.34 -5.27 22.32
CA CYS A 129 8.31 -4.40 21.13
C CYS A 129 8.21 -2.90 21.51
N ASN A 130 9.35 -2.32 21.90
CA ASN A 130 9.50 -0.89 22.21
C ASN A 130 9.70 -0.09 20.89
N VAL A 131 8.64 0.08 20.09
CA VAL A 131 8.70 0.99 18.92
C VAL A 131 8.24 2.38 19.36
N GLN A 132 9.21 3.27 19.55
CA GLN A 132 8.98 4.66 19.89
C GLN A 132 8.14 5.36 18.83
N LYS A 133 7.05 6.01 19.28
CA LYS A 133 6.11 6.81 18.50
C LYS A 133 6.71 8.16 18.05
N SER A 134 7.88 8.18 17.43
CA SER A 134 8.51 9.41 16.98
C SER A 134 8.54 9.50 15.46
N ASN A 135 7.78 10.47 14.94
CA ASN A 135 7.88 11.08 13.60
C ASN A 135 7.16 10.45 12.40
N LEU A 136 6.20 9.55 12.61
CA LEU A 136 5.24 9.23 11.55
C LEU A 136 4.07 10.24 11.59
N PHE A 137 4.21 11.34 10.85
CA PHE A 137 3.06 12.22 10.57
C PHE A 137 2.06 11.43 9.71
N LEU A 138 1.08 10.84 10.37
CA LEU A 138 -0.16 10.35 9.79
C LEU A 138 -0.99 11.58 9.39
N SER A 139 -1.03 11.92 8.11
CA SER A 139 -2.05 12.85 7.60
C SER A 139 -3.39 12.13 7.58
N THR A 140 -4.21 12.38 8.60
CA THR A 140 -5.66 12.23 8.51
C THR A 140 -6.22 13.41 7.72
N PHE A 141 -6.62 13.18 6.48
CA PHE A 141 -7.77 13.83 5.83
C PHE A 141 -8.47 12.82 4.94
#